data_AF-A0A7K7SDL6-F1
#
_entry.id   AF-A0A7K7SDL6-F1
#
_cell.length_a   1.000
_cell.length_b   1.000
_cell.length_c   1.000
_cell.angle_alpha   90.00
_cell.angle_beta   90.00
_cell.angle_gamma   90.00
#
_symmetry.space_group_name_H-M   'P 1'
#
loop_
_entity.id
_entity.type
_entity.pdbx_description
1 polymer ?
#
loop_
_entity_poly.entity_id
_entity_poly.type
_entity_poly.pdbx_seq_one_letter_code
_entity_poly.pdbx_strand_id
1 'polypeptide(L)' 'GGSVSKTFLVTAHGRHYFTCKCICGGKTTLICGIDIHCGNPPDEPRNVSCIQKGTRGRPTCTWHKGRLTYLPTAYGIE' A
#
# COMPACT_ATOMS: atom_id res chain seq x y z
N GLY A 1 22.50 -21.51 -16.07
CA GLY A 1 22.17 -20.07 -16.00
C GLY A 1 22.51 -19.57 -14.61
N GLY A 2 23.17 -18.43 -14.49
CA GLY A 2 23.50 -17.85 -13.18
C GLY A 2 22.30 -17.18 -12.53
N SER A 3 22.20 -17.26 -11.20
CA SER A 3 21.24 -16.47 -10.41
C SER A 3 21.87 -15.13 -10.03
N VAL A 4 21.10 -14.05 -10.10
CA VAL A 4 21.53 -12.70 -9.68
C VAL A 4 20.54 -12.21 -8.63
N SER A 5 21.06 -11.71 -7.51
CA SER A 5 20.26 -11.11 -6.45
C SER A 5 20.82 -9.74 -6.07
N LYS A 6 19.93 -8.84 -5.61
CA LYS A 6 20.31 -7.53 -5.08
C LYS A 6 19.40 -7.18 -3.91
N THR A 7 20.02 -6.79 -2.79
CA THR A 7 19.30 -6.35 -1.58
C THR A 7 19.33 -4.83 -1.51
N PHE A 8 18.22 -4.23 -1.09
CA PHE A 8 18.11 -2.80 -0.85
C PHE A 8 17.31 -2.57 0.43
N LEU A 9 17.68 -1.53 1.18
CA LEU A 9 16.91 -1.10 2.35
C LEU A 9 15.72 -0.29 1.87
N VAL A 10 14.53 -0.70 2.31
CA VAL A 10 13.29 0.03 2.07
C VAL A 10 13.07 0.99 3.23
N THR A 11 13.61 2.20 3.11
CA THR A 11 13.49 3.23 4.15
C THR A 11 12.36 4.22 3.90
N ALA A 12 11.82 4.27 2.68
CA ALA A 12 10.77 5.19 2.28
C ALA A 12 9.44 4.47 2.03
N HIS A 13 8.35 5.05 2.53
CA HIS A 13 6.99 4.63 2.19
C HIS A 13 6.64 4.99 0.74
N GLY A 14 5.64 4.32 0.17
CA GLY A 14 5.14 4.55 -1.18
C GLY A 14 5.49 3.44 -2.17
N ARG A 15 5.42 3.78 -3.46
CA ARG A 15 5.67 2.85 -4.58
C ARG A 15 7.11 2.95 -5.05
N HIS A 16 7.78 1.81 -5.13
CA HIS A 16 9.13 1.67 -5.66
C HIS A 16 9.11 0.76 -6.88
N TYR A 17 9.80 1.16 -7.94
CA TYR A 17 9.85 0.43 -9.20
C TYR A 17 11.23 -0.17 -9.44
N PHE A 18 11.28 -1.48 -9.67
CA PHE A 18 12.51 -2.22 -9.93
C PHE A 18 12.44 -2.87 -11.30
N THR A 19 13.55 -2.83 -12.03
CA THR A 19 13.64 -3.43 -13.37
C THR A 19 14.80 -4.41 -13.45
N CYS A 20 14.54 -5.55 -14.07
CA CYS A 20 15.54 -6.51 -14.48
C CYS A 20 15.96 -6.20 -15.92
N LYS A 21 17.27 -6.01 -16.12
CA LYS A 21 17.84 -5.70 -17.43
C LYS A 21 18.94 -6.70 -17.76
N CYS A 22 19.02 -7.12 -19.02
CA CYS A 22 20.10 -7.93 -19.55
C CYS A 22 21.06 -7.06 -20.34
N ILE A 23 22.37 -7.20 -20.09
CA ILE A 23 23.43 -6.45 -20.79
C ILE A 23 24.19 -7.43 -21.67
N CYS A 24 24.07 -7.30 -22.99
CA CYS A 24 24.76 -8.13 -23.97
C CYS A 24 25.34 -7.27 -25.09
N GLY A 25 26.63 -7.40 -25.38
CA GLY A 25 27.29 -6.70 -26.50
C GLY A 25 27.13 -5.17 -26.46
N GLY A 26 27.17 -4.57 -25.26
CA GLY A 26 26.99 -3.12 -25.08
C GLY A 26 25.55 -2.62 -25.19
N LYS A 27 24.57 -3.51 -25.45
CA LYS A 27 23.15 -3.18 -25.45
C LYS A 27 22.49 -3.64 -24.16
N THR A 28 21.63 -2.77 -23.61
CA THR A 28 20.83 -3.06 -22.41
C THR A 28 19.38 -3.31 -22.84
N THR A 29 18.84 -4.48 -22.51
CA THR A 29 17.45 -4.87 -22.81
C THR A 29 16.67 -5.03 -21.51
N LEU A 30 15.46 -4.47 -21.46
CA LEU A 30 14.55 -4.65 -20.33
C LEU A 30 13.89 -6.04 -20.45
N ILE A 31 14.01 -6.85 -19.40
CA ILE A 31 13.43 -8.20 -19.36
C ILE A 31 12.09 -8.17 -18.62
N CYS A 32 12.09 -7.61 -17.41
CA CYS A 32 10.89 -7.49 -16.58
C CYS A 32 11.06 -6.36 -15.55
N GLY A 33 10.01 -6.11 -14.79
CA GLY A 33 10.05 -5.23 -13.63
C GLY A 33 8.99 -5.60 -12.61
N ILE A 34 9.16 -5.11 -11.40
CA ILE A 34 8.23 -5.30 -10.29
C ILE A 34 8.01 -3.96 -9.59
N ASP A 35 6.79 -3.79 -9.09
CA ASP A 35 6.41 -2.71 -8.19
C ASP A 35 6.35 -3.24 -6.76
N ILE A 36 6.96 -2.49 -5.84
CA ILE A 36 6.90 -2.78 -4.41
C ILE A 36 6.25 -1.59 -3.71
N HIS A 37 5.15 -1.86 -3.01
CA HIS A 37 4.43 -0.87 -2.22
C HIS A 37 4.75 -1.05 -0.75
N CYS A 38 5.20 0.02 -0.11
CA CYS A 38 5.72 -0.02 1.25
C CYS A 38 4.97 0.98 2.12
N GLY A 39 4.53 0.55 3.29
CA GLY A 39 3.77 1.38 4.21
C GLY A 39 3.56 0.70 5.55
N ASN A 40 2.67 1.29 6.34
CA ASN A 40 2.36 0.83 7.69
C ASN A 40 1.01 0.12 7.71
N PRO A 41 0.83 -0.91 8.55
CA PRO A 41 -0.48 -1.47 8.79
C PRO A 41 -1.41 -0.41 9.42
N PRO A 42 -2.72 -0.45 9.11
CA PRO A 42 -3.70 0.46 9.69
C PRO A 42 -3.76 0.30 11.21
N ASP A 43 -4.02 1.40 11.89
CA ASP A 43 -4.33 1.39 13.31
C ASP A 43 -5.79 0.96 13.53
N GLU A 44 -6.08 0.47 14.73
CA GLU A 44 -7.45 0.26 15.17
C GLU A 44 -8.24 1.60 15.13
N PRO A 45 -9.41 1.65 14.48
CA PRO A 45 -10.24 2.85 14.45
C PRO A 45 -10.66 3.29 15.85
N ARG A 46 -10.52 4.59 16.14
CA ARG A 46 -10.88 5.16 17.45
C ARG A 46 -12.01 6.18 17.33
N ASN A 47 -12.67 6.47 18.45
CA ASN A 47 -13.79 7.41 18.54
C ASN A 47 -14.89 7.11 17.53
N VAL A 48 -15.31 5.84 17.48
CA VAL A 48 -16.42 5.39 16.65
C VAL A 48 -17.71 6.01 17.19
N SER A 49 -18.41 6.77 16.35
CA SER A 49 -19.72 7.34 16.67
C SER A 49 -20.67 7.09 15.51
N CYS A 50 -21.85 6.57 15.82
CA CYS A 50 -22.88 6.29 14.85
C CYS A 50 -24.12 7.12 15.18
N ILE A 51 -24.65 7.80 14.17
CA ILE A 51 -25.83 8.65 14.31
C ILE A 51 -26.86 8.20 13.28
N GLN A 52 -28.08 7.95 13.75
CA GLN A 52 -29.23 7.70 12.90
C GLN A 52 -30.17 8.90 12.97
N LYS A 53 -30.37 9.58 11.83
CA LYS A 53 -31.30 10.70 11.75
C LYS A 53 -32.72 10.19 11.48
N GLY A 54 -33.58 10.30 12.49
CA GLY A 54 -34.96 9.82 12.42
C GLY A 54 -35.06 8.29 12.46
N THR A 55 -36.28 7.78 12.61
CA THR A 55 -36.55 6.35 12.82
C THR A 55 -36.30 5.48 11.58
N ARG A 56 -36.25 6.06 10.38
CA ARG A 56 -36.00 5.35 9.11
C ARG A 56 -34.70 5.76 8.40
N GLY A 57 -33.88 6.62 9.02
CA GLY A 57 -32.60 7.02 8.45
C GLY A 57 -31.60 5.86 8.45
N ARG A 58 -30.68 5.84 7.48
CA ARG A 58 -29.53 4.92 7.53
C ARG A 58 -28.53 5.42 8.58
N PRO A 59 -27.99 4.55 9.45
CA PRO A 59 -26.96 4.95 10.39
C PRO A 59 -25.73 5.41 9.61
N THR A 60 -25.17 6.56 10.00
CA THR A 60 -23.89 7.05 9.51
C THR A 60 -22.89 6.97 10.64
N CYS A 61 -21.82 6.20 10.43
CA CYS A 61 -20.75 6.08 11.40
C CYS A 61 -19.51 6.87 10.96
N THR A 62 -18.86 7.49 11.93
CA THR A 62 -17.60 8.21 11.76
C THR A 62 -16.60 7.71 12.78
N TRP A 63 -15.32 7.71 12.40
CA TRP A 63 -14.22 7.27 13.25
C TRP A 63 -12.93 7.98 12.86
N HIS A 64 -11.97 7.99 13.78
CA HIS A 64 -10.60 8.37 13.46
C HIS A 64 -9.85 7.16 12.89
N LYS A 65 -9.25 7.38 11.72
CA LYS A 65 -8.52 6.36 10.96
C LYS A 65 -7.14 6.00 11.54
N GLY A 66 -6.63 6.80 12.48
CA GLY A 66 -5.27 6.68 13.00
C GLY A 66 -4.22 7.25 12.05
N ARG A 67 -3.01 6.70 12.09
CA ARG A 67 -1.89 7.17 11.26
C ARG A 67 -2.07 6.82 9.78
N LEU A 68 -1.33 7.53 8.91
CA LEU A 68 -1.26 7.21 7.48
C LEU A 68 -0.58 5.85 7.27
N THR A 69 -1.23 5.00 6.46
CA THR A 69 -0.72 3.67 6.09
C THR A 69 0.19 3.70 4.88
N TYR A 70 0.10 4.72 4.01
CA TYR A 70 0.79 4.76 2.71
C TYR A 70 0.49 3.57 1.78
N LEU A 71 -0.56 2.81 2.11
CA LEU A 71 -1.06 1.65 1.36
C LEU A 71 -2.56 1.81 1.13
N PRO A 72 -3.11 1.25 0.03
CA PRO A 72 -4.55 1.20 -0.16
C PRO A 72 -5.22 0.52 1.06
N THR A 73 -6.10 1.25 1.74
CA THR A 73 -6.75 0.80 2.98
C THR A 73 -8.25 0.96 2.84
N ALA A 74 -8.99 -0.13 3.01
CA ALA A 74 -10.45 -0.15 3.00
C ALA A 74 -11.00 -0.18 4.43
N TYR A 75 -12.16 0.43 4.64
CA TYR A 75 -12.87 0.42 5.90
C TYR A 75 -14.31 -0.05 5.66
N GLY A 76 -14.77 -0.99 6.48
CA GLY A 76 -16.13 -1.51 6.47
C GLY A 76 -16.83 -1.27 7.81
N ILE A 77 -18.15 -1.18 7.76
CA ILE A 77 -19.02 -1.24 8.94
C ILE A 77 -19.76 -2.57 8.79
N GLU A 78 -19.60 -3.48 9.76
CA GLU A 78 -20.31 -4.77 9.82
C GLU A 78 -21.42 -4.73 10.87
#